data_AF-A0A2L2Z528-F1
#
_entry.id   AF-A0A2L2Z528-F1
#
_cell.length_a   1.000
_cell.length_b   1.000
_cell.length_c   1.000
_cell.angle_alpha   90.00
_cell.angle_beta   90.00
_cell.angle_gamma   90.00
#
_symmetry.space_group_name_H-M   'P 1'
#
loop_
_entity.id
_entity.type
_entity.pdbx_description
1 polymer ?
#
loop_
_entity_poly.entity_id
_entity_poly.type
_entity_poly.pdbx_seq_one_letter_code
_entity_poly.pdbx_strand_id
1 'polypeptide(L)' 'RPHHCLYCSKSFIQKSDLKIHVARHTGYKPFVCDVCQKAYTRRGELLAHQRFSH' A
#
# COMPACT_ATOMS: atom_id res chain seq x y z
N ARG A 1 -15.03 6.70 12.20
CA ARG A 1 -13.77 6.26 11.54
C ARG A 1 -12.66 7.19 12.00
N PRO A 2 -11.85 6.80 12.99
CA PRO A 2 -10.95 7.74 13.70
C PRO A 2 -9.75 8.19 12.87
N HIS A 3 -9.43 7.52 11.76
CA HIS A 3 -8.24 7.81 10.97
C HIS A 3 -8.59 8.56 9.70
N HIS A 4 -8.34 9.87 9.68
CA HIS A 4 -8.63 10.75 8.56
C HIS A 4 -7.42 10.91 7.65
N CYS A 5 -7.66 10.97 6.33
CA CYS A 5 -6.63 11.34 5.37
C CYS A 5 -6.43 12.86 5.38
N LEU A 6 -5.17 13.29 5.30
CA LEU A 6 -4.81 14.71 5.22
C LEU A 6 -4.85 15.26 3.79
N TYR A 7 -4.85 14.38 2.78
CA TYR A 7 -4.85 14.75 1.36
C TYR A 7 -6.25 14.69 0.72
N CYS A 8 -7.24 14.11 1.40
CA CYS A 8 -8.63 14.08 0.95
C CYS A 8 -9.59 13.81 2.11
N SER A 9 -10.90 14.00 1.89
CA SER A 9 -11.93 13.84 2.92
C SER A 9 -12.28 12.38 3.29
N LYS A 10 -11.41 11.41 2.98
CA LYS A 10 -11.64 9.99 3.30
C LYS A 10 -11.20 9.67 4.72
N SER A 11 -11.96 8.80 5.38
CA SER A 11 -11.64 8.28 6.71
C SER A 11 -11.67 6.75 6.74
N PHE A 12 -10.90 6.17 7.65
CA PHE A 12 -10.66 4.73 7.79
C PHE A 12 -10.86 4.28 9.24
N ILE A 13 -11.23 3.02 9.43
CA ILE A 13 -11.38 2.41 10.76
C ILE A 13 -10.02 2.01 11.31
N GLN A 14 -9.15 1.46 10.46
CA GLN A 14 -7.82 1.01 10.85
C GLN A 14 -6.73 1.97 10.36
N LYS A 15 -5.67 2.14 11.17
CA LYS A 15 -4.50 2.96 10.81
C LYS A 15 -3.73 2.38 9.63
N SER A 16 -3.70 1.06 9.50
CA SER A 16 -3.10 0.33 8.37
C SER A 16 -3.74 0.73 7.04
N ASP A 17 -5.07 0.76 6.99
CA ASP A 17 -5.83 1.18 5.81
C ASP A 17 -5.57 2.63 5.44
N LEU A 18 -5.51 3.53 6.44
CA LEU A 18 -5.12 4.93 6.21
C LEU A 18 -3.70 5.01 5.63
N LYS A 19 -2.73 4.26 6.17
CA LYS A 19 -1.34 4.27 5.69
C LYS A 19 -1.24 3.79 4.23
N ILE A 20 -1.93 2.70 3.88
CA ILE A 20 -2.04 2.17 2.52
C ILE A 20 -2.72 3.20 1.60
N HIS A 21 -3.74 3.88 2.09
CA HIS A 21 -4.42 4.92 1.32
C HIS A 21 -3.52 6.12 1.03
N VAL A 22 -2.78 6.61 2.02
CA VAL A 22 -1.84 7.73 1.87
C VAL A 22 -0.68 7.40 0.92
N ALA A 23 -0.29 6.14 0.84
CA ALA A 23 0.66 5.66 -0.16
C ALA A 23 0.21 5.96 -1.61
N ARG A 24 -1.10 6.01 -1.88
CA ARG A 24 -1.61 6.41 -3.21
C ARG A 24 -1.47 7.91 -3.49
N HIS A 25 -1.45 8.75 -2.46
CA HIS A 25 -1.21 10.19 -2.63
C HIS A 25 0.27 10.50 -2.80
N THR A 26 1.14 9.80 -2.07
CA THR A 26 2.59 10.04 -2.04
C THR A 26 3.37 9.22 -3.07
N GLY A 27 2.73 8.23 -3.70
CA GLY A 27 3.41 7.23 -4.52
C GLY A 27 4.28 6.26 -3.71
N TYR A 28 4.25 6.33 -2.38
CA TYR A 28 5.05 5.48 -1.51
C TYR A 28 4.59 4.04 -1.60
N LYS A 29 5.49 3.13 -1.99
CA LYS A 29 5.21 1.70 -2.07
C LYS A 29 6.30 0.93 -1.32
N PRO A 30 6.06 0.57 -0.05
CA PRO A 30 7.11 -0.01 0.82
C PRO A 30 7.52 -1.43 0.43
N PHE A 31 6.71 -2.14 -0.35
CA PHE A 31 6.95 -3.54 -0.68
C PHE A 31 7.45 -3.66 -2.11
N VAL A 32 8.75 -3.87 -2.27
CA VAL A 32 9.39 -3.96 -3.59
C VAL A 32 9.77 -5.41 -3.86
N CYS A 33 9.49 -5.87 -5.08
CA CYS A 33 9.98 -7.15 -5.57
C CYS A 33 11.48 -7.03 -5.85
N ASP A 34 12.27 -7.91 -5.22
CA ASP A 34 13.70 -8.02 -5.38
C ASP A 34 14.11 -8.44 -6.80
N VAL A 35 13.30 -9.26 -7.47
CA VAL A 35 13.58 -9.78 -8.81
C VAL A 35 13.34 -8.73 -9.90
N CYS A 36 12.14 -8.13 -9.95
CA CYS A 36 11.76 -7.22 -11.04
C CYS A 36 11.58 -5.76 -10.63
N GLN A 37 11.89 -5.41 -9.38
CA GLN A 37 11.80 -4.04 -8.84
C GLN A 37 10.41 -3.41 -8.88
N LYS A 38 9.36 -4.19 -9.14
CA LYS A 38 7.97 -3.72 -9.03
C LYS A 38 7.62 -3.47 -7.57
N ALA A 39 7.04 -2.31 -7.31
CA ALA A 39 6.63 -1.90 -5.97
C ALA A 39 5.11 -2.00 -5.78
N TYR A 40 4.72 -2.38 -4.56
CA TYR A 40 3.37 -2.68 -4.11
C TYR A 40 3.06 -1.95 -2.80
N THR A 41 1.77 -1.69 -2.59
CA THR A 41 1.30 -0.96 -1.40
C THR A 41 1.01 -1.92 -0.25
N ARG A 42 0.72 -3.20 -0.55
CA ARG A 42 0.42 -4.24 0.44
C ARG A 42 1.40 -5.40 0.32
N ARG A 43 1.78 -5.98 1.46
CA ARG A 43 2.61 -7.19 1.51
C ARG A 43 1.96 -8.36 0.76
N GLY A 44 0.65 -8.54 0.89
CA GLY A 44 -0.07 -9.61 0.19
C GLY A 44 0.02 -9.51 -1.33
N GLU A 45 0.03 -8.29 -1.88
CA GLU A 45 0.20 -8.06 -3.32
C GLU A 45 1.61 -8.46 -3.78
N LEU A 46 2.64 -8.10 -3.01
CA LEU A 46 4.02 -8.51 -3.28
C LEU A 46 4.16 -10.05 -3.24
N LEU A 47 3.63 -10.69 -2.20
CA LEU A 47 3.72 -12.15 -2.05
C LEU A 47 2.98 -12.90 -3.17
N ALA A 48 1.80 -12.42 -3.56
CA ALA A 48 1.07 -12.99 -4.68
C ALA A 48 1.84 -12.81 -5.99
N HIS A 49 2.41 -11.62 -6.21
CA HIS A 49 3.26 -11.36 -7.37
C HIS A 49 4.49 -12.30 -7.40
N GLN A 50 5.23 -12.41 -6.29
CA GLN A 50 6.38 -13.31 -6.19
C GLN A 50 6.01 -14.78 -6.42
N ARG A 51 4.80 -15.21 -6.04
CA ARG A 51 4.35 -16.60 -6.20
C ARG A 51 3.90 -16.95 -7.62
N PHE A 52 3.33 -15.99 -8.35
CA PHE A 52 2.67 -16.24 -9.64
C PHE A 52 3.37 -15.58 -10.83
N SER A 53 4.34 -14.70 -10.62
CA SER A 53 5.10 -14.01 -11.67
C SER A 53 6.58 -14.40 -11.74
N HIS A 54 7.07 -15.10 -10.72
CA HIS A 54 8.43 -15.63 -10.57
C HIS A 54 8.31 -17.06 -10.04
#